data_AF-A0A1B6DMD8-F1
#
_entry.id   AF-A0A1B6DMD8-F1
#
_cell.length_a   1.000
_cell.length_b   1.000
_cell.length_c   1.000
_cell.angle_alpha   90.00
_cell.angle_beta   90.00
_cell.angle_gamma   90.00
#
_symmetry.space_group_name_H-M   'P 1'
#
loop_
_entity.id
_entity.type
_entity.pdbx_description
1 polymer ?
#
loop_
_entity_poly.entity_id
_entity_poly.type
_entity_poly.pdbx_seq_one_letter_code
_entity_poly.pdbx_strand_id
1 'polypeptide(L)'
;MFWLRKYSLLLLQKPVELLSFNVHFSLTSISLKKMPPPPKLSEEERTSLLQPLLKNGWKKDSSKDAISKEYLFKNFNQAFGFMSRTALMAEKMDHHPEWFNVYNKVQVTLWSHDVQGVSSRDIKLATFMDQVSNS
;
A
#
# COMPACT_ATOMS: atom_id res chain seq x y z
N MET A 1 -2.40 -25.32 46.47
CA MET A 1 -1.67 -26.61 46.52
C MET A 1 -0.72 -26.62 45.33
N PHE A 2 0.54 -26.19 45.48
CA PHE A 2 1.70 -27.01 45.91
C PHE A 2 1.77 -28.31 45.09
N TRP A 3 2.78 -28.55 44.23
CA TRP A 3 4.18 -28.78 44.62
C TRP A 3 5.19 -28.61 43.46
N LEU A 4 6.38 -28.14 43.82
CA LEU A 4 7.64 -28.06 43.08
C LEU A 4 8.29 -29.44 42.88
N ARG A 5 9.18 -29.62 41.88
CA ARG A 5 10.43 -30.37 42.15
C ARG A 5 11.60 -29.92 41.28
N LYS A 6 12.64 -29.48 41.99
CA LYS A 6 14.02 -29.22 41.55
C LYS A 6 14.66 -30.51 41.01
N TYR A 7 15.50 -30.37 39.98
CA TYR A 7 16.80 -31.02 39.96
C TYR A 7 17.87 -30.04 39.51
N SER A 8 18.90 -29.95 40.36
CA SER A 8 20.11 -29.15 40.26
C SER A 8 21.21 -30.08 39.77
N LEU A 9 21.96 -29.66 38.77
CA LEU A 9 23.32 -30.15 38.52
C LEU A 9 24.14 -29.01 37.91
N LEU A 10 24.98 -28.40 38.75
CA LEU A 10 26.12 -27.59 38.34
C LEU A 10 27.10 -28.48 37.56
N LEU A 11 27.53 -28.05 36.37
CA LEU A 11 28.89 -28.31 35.90
C LEU A 11 29.40 -27.12 35.07
N LEU A 12 30.46 -26.51 35.61
CA LEU A 12 31.56 -25.76 34.99
C LEU A 12 31.23 -24.58 34.04
N GLN A 13 31.40 -23.39 34.61
CA GLN A 13 31.72 -22.17 33.89
C GLN A 13 33.06 -22.31 33.15
N LYS A 14 33.06 -22.06 31.84
CA LYS A 14 34.19 -21.45 31.14
C LYS A 14 33.71 -20.10 30.57
N PRO A 15 34.44 -19.00 30.76
CA PRO A 15 34.02 -17.71 30.25
C PRO A 15 34.14 -17.73 28.73
N VAL A 16 33.01 -17.54 28.04
CA VAL A 16 33.03 -17.08 26.65
C VAL A 16 33.21 -15.58 26.73
N GLU A 17 34.39 -15.08 26.39
CA GLU A 17 34.61 -13.66 26.15
C GLU A 17 33.74 -13.24 24.96
N LEU A 18 32.55 -12.73 25.27
CA LEU A 18 31.77 -11.96 24.31
C LEU A 18 32.45 -10.60 24.20
N LEU A 19 33.16 -10.39 23.10
CA LEU A 19 33.50 -9.05 22.63
C LEU A 19 32.19 -8.27 22.48
N SER A 20 31.84 -7.50 23.51
CA SER A 20 30.77 -6.52 23.45
C SER A 20 31.21 -5.43 22.48
N PHE A 21 30.80 -5.56 21.23
CA PHE A 21 30.86 -4.47 20.26
C PHE A 21 29.83 -3.42 20.72
N ASN A 22 30.27 -2.51 21.60
CA ASN A 22 29.52 -1.31 21.94
C ASN A 22 29.54 -0.37 20.72
N VAL A 23 28.66 -0.61 19.76
CA VAL A 23 28.32 0.41 18.78
C VAL A 23 27.34 1.35 19.48
N HIS A 24 27.87 2.37 20.14
CA HIS A 24 27.07 3.47 20.67
C HIS A 24 26.55 4.27 19.47
N PHE A 25 25.43 3.84 18.90
CA PHE A 25 24.74 4.62 17.87
C PHE A 25 24.12 5.83 18.56
N SER A 26 24.77 6.99 18.41
CA SER A 26 24.21 8.27 18.80
C SER A 26 22.87 8.44 18.07
N LEU A 27 21.77 8.31 18.80
CA LEU A 27 20.43 8.72 18.37
C LEU A 27 20.34 10.25 18.37
N THR A 28 21.29 10.92 17.72
CA THR A 28 21.05 12.26 17.21
C THR A 28 19.94 12.13 16.20
N SER A 29 18.78 12.69 16.55
CA SER A 29 17.58 12.82 15.75
C SER A 29 17.91 13.19 14.30
N ILE A 30 18.06 12.18 13.44
CA ILE A 30 17.97 12.38 12.00
C ILE A 30 16.51 12.75 11.79
N SER A 31 16.25 14.04 11.63
CA SER A 31 14.95 14.54 11.17
C SER A 31 14.57 13.71 9.95
N LEU A 32 13.52 12.90 10.08
CA LEU A 32 12.92 12.19 8.96
C LEU A 32 12.41 13.26 7.99
N LYS A 33 13.28 13.74 7.10
CA LYS A 33 12.87 14.60 5.99
C LYS A 33 11.86 13.77 5.21
N LYS A 34 10.59 14.14 5.33
CA LYS A 34 9.48 13.55 4.56
C LYS A 34 9.93 13.53 3.10
N MET A 35 10.05 12.34 2.51
CA MET A 35 10.43 12.24 1.11
C MET A 35 9.42 13.01 0.26
N PRO A 36 9.85 13.74 -0.78
CA PRO A 36 8.93 14.42 -1.66
C PRO A 36 7.97 13.40 -2.29
N PRO A 37 6.71 13.78 -2.55
CA PRO A 37 5.76 12.88 -3.18
C PRO A 37 6.28 12.46 -4.56
N PRO A 38 5.93 11.25 -5.04
CA PRO A 38 6.30 10.82 -6.39
C PRO A 38 5.80 11.83 -7.43
N PRO A 39 6.62 12.16 -8.44
CA PRO A 39 6.23 13.11 -9.46
C PRO A 39 5.08 12.57 -10.31
N LYS A 40 4.43 13.50 -11.03
CA LYS A 40 3.51 13.18 -12.12
C LYS A 40 4.25 12.38 -13.20
N LEU A 41 3.56 11.39 -13.78
CA LEU A 41 4.14 10.51 -14.81
C LEU A 41 4.51 11.29 -16.08
N SER A 42 5.68 10.99 -16.63
CA SER A 42 6.11 11.43 -17.97
C SER A 42 5.29 10.74 -19.08
N GLU A 43 5.37 11.24 -20.31
CA GLU A 43 4.68 10.60 -21.45
C GLU A 43 5.19 9.17 -21.74
N GLU A 44 6.48 8.92 -21.51
CA GLU A 44 7.10 7.60 -21.67
C GLU A 44 6.60 6.63 -20.59
N GLU A 45 6.54 7.09 -19.34
CA GLU A 45 5.98 6.32 -18.23
C GLU A 45 4.48 6.06 -18.43
N ARG A 46 3.73 7.05 -18.92
CA ARG A 46 2.31 6.88 -19.27
C ARG A 46 2.13 5.80 -20.33
N THR A 47 2.96 5.80 -21.36
CA THR A 47 2.89 4.80 -22.43
C THR A 47 3.15 3.39 -21.90
N SER A 48 4.12 3.21 -21.01
CA SER A 48 4.45 1.89 -20.46
C SER A 48 3.50 1.44 -19.35
N LEU A 49 3.14 2.32 -18.42
CA LEU A 49 2.41 1.99 -17.19
C LEU A 49 0.89 2.06 -17.33
N LEU A 50 0.35 2.95 -18.18
CA LEU A 50 -1.10 3.06 -18.36
C LEU A 50 -1.64 2.01 -19.33
N GLN A 51 -0.90 1.61 -20.35
CA GLN A 51 -1.40 0.70 -21.38
C GLN A 51 -2.01 -0.61 -20.82
N PRO A 52 -1.39 -1.29 -19.83
CA PRO A 52 -2.01 -2.46 -19.20
C PRO A 52 -3.36 -2.15 -18.53
N LEU A 53 -3.44 -1.03 -17.81
CA LEU A 53 -4.66 -0.58 -17.12
C LEU A 53 -5.76 -0.22 -18.13
N LEU A 54 -5.40 0.50 -19.20
CA LEU A 54 -6.34 0.88 -20.26
C LEU A 54 -6.92 -0.35 -20.97
N LYS A 55 -6.11 -1.37 -21.23
CA LYS A 55 -6.58 -2.66 -21.76
C LYS A 55 -7.51 -3.38 -20.79
N ASN A 56 -7.37 -3.14 -19.48
CA ASN A 56 -8.22 -3.71 -18.45
C ASN A 56 -9.40 -2.80 -18.07
N GLY A 57 -9.83 -1.90 -18.96
CA GLY A 57 -11.06 -1.12 -18.81
C GLY A 57 -10.92 0.18 -18.00
N TRP A 58 -9.72 0.54 -17.55
CA TRP A 58 -9.46 1.91 -17.09
C TRP A 58 -9.52 2.89 -18.25
N LYS A 59 -9.92 4.12 -17.97
CA LYS A 59 -10.04 5.20 -18.95
C LYS A 59 -9.32 6.43 -18.43
N LYS A 60 -8.79 7.24 -19.34
CA LYS A 60 -8.33 8.59 -19.01
C LYS A 60 -9.54 9.50 -18.88
N ASP A 61 -9.57 10.33 -17.85
CA ASP A 61 -10.57 11.39 -17.72
C ASP A 61 -10.31 12.49 -18.76
N SER A 62 -11.37 13.06 -19.33
CA SER A 62 -11.27 14.10 -20.37
C SER A 62 -11.17 15.52 -19.81
N SER A 63 -11.55 15.72 -18.54
CA SER A 63 -11.63 17.02 -17.88
C SER A 63 -10.42 17.30 -16.97
N LYS A 64 -9.82 16.27 -16.40
CA LYS A 64 -8.62 16.36 -15.54
C LYS A 64 -7.65 15.23 -15.83
N ASP A 65 -6.39 15.39 -15.42
CA ASP A 65 -5.40 14.32 -15.54
C ASP A 65 -5.60 13.26 -14.45
N ALA A 66 -6.56 12.37 -14.71
CA ALA A 66 -6.96 11.28 -13.84
C ALA A 66 -7.24 10.01 -14.66
N ILE A 67 -7.32 8.88 -13.98
CA ILE A 67 -7.82 7.63 -14.55
C ILE A 67 -9.06 7.17 -13.79
N SER A 68 -10.01 6.56 -14.50
CA SER A 68 -11.25 6.07 -13.91
C SER A 68 -11.64 4.69 -14.43
N LYS A 69 -12.37 3.94 -13.60
CA LYS A 69 -12.92 2.63 -13.92
C LYS A 69 -14.20 2.38 -13.13
N GLU A 70 -15.14 1.69 -13.76
CA GLU A 70 -16.33 1.16 -13.09
C GLU A 70 -16.14 -0.35 -12.86
N TYR A 71 -16.30 -0.78 -11.62
CA TYR A 71 -16.34 -2.19 -11.24
C TYR A 71 -17.78 -2.61 -10.98
N LEU A 72 -18.16 -3.76 -11.55
CA LEU A 72 -19.47 -4.36 -11.37
C LEU A 72 -19.34 -5.72 -10.67
N PHE A 73 -19.99 -5.86 -9.52
CA PHE A 73 -19.97 -7.06 -8.69
C PHE A 73 -21.33 -7.77 -8.71
N LYS A 74 -21.41 -8.96 -8.10
CA LYS A 74 -22.68 -9.70 -8.03
C LYS A 74 -23.71 -9.03 -7.11
N ASN A 75 -23.24 -8.42 -6.01
CA ASN A 75 -24.07 -7.81 -4.98
C ASN A 75 -23.27 -6.79 -4.16
N PHE A 76 -23.94 -6.12 -3.22
CA PHE A 76 -23.31 -5.12 -2.34
C PHE A 76 -22.22 -5.72 -1.43
N ASN A 77 -22.39 -6.93 -0.92
CA ASN A 77 -21.40 -7.55 -0.03
C ASN A 77 -20.04 -7.72 -0.73
N GLN A 78 -20.05 -8.19 -1.98
CA GLN A 78 -18.83 -8.29 -2.79
C GLN A 78 -18.21 -6.92 -3.09
N ALA A 79 -19.04 -5.94 -3.49
CA ALA A 79 -18.57 -4.58 -3.74
C ALA A 79 -17.90 -3.97 -2.51
N PHE A 80 -18.53 -4.11 -1.33
CA PHE A 80 -17.98 -3.57 -0.09
C PHE A 80 -16.74 -4.35 0.39
N GLY A 81 -16.64 -5.65 0.09
CA GLY A 81 -15.42 -6.43 0.32
C GLY A 81 -14.25 -5.98 -0.55
N PHE A 82 -14.50 -5.62 -1.81
CA PHE A 82 -13.52 -4.95 -2.68
C PHE A 82 -13.10 -3.59 -2.10
N MET A 83 -14.07 -2.76 -1.69
CA MET A 83 -13.81 -1.44 -1.11
C MET A 83 -12.98 -1.54 0.17
N SER A 84 -13.31 -2.48 1.06
CA SER A 84 -12.58 -2.67 2.33
C SER A 84 -11.11 -3.04 2.11
N ARG A 85 -10.83 -3.98 1.20
CA ARG A 85 -9.44 -4.35 0.83
C ARG A 85 -8.69 -3.17 0.23
N THR A 86 -9.35 -2.40 -0.62
CA THR A 86 -8.81 -1.19 -1.25
C THR A 86 -8.49 -0.11 -0.22
N ALA A 87 -9.38 0.12 0.77
CA ALA A 87 -9.16 1.10 1.82
C ALA A 87 -7.93 0.78 2.68
N LEU A 88 -7.71 -0.50 3.01
CA LEU A 88 -6.50 -0.92 3.73
C LEU A 88 -5.21 -0.67 2.94
N MET A 89 -5.24 -0.89 1.62
CA MET A 89 -4.10 -0.58 0.75
C MET A 89 -3.89 0.94 0.61
N ALA A 90 -4.97 1.71 0.47
CA ALA A 90 -4.94 3.16 0.38
C ALA A 90 -4.27 3.79 1.62
N GLU A 91 -4.67 3.36 2.83
CA GLU A 91 -4.04 3.79 4.08
C GLU A 91 -2.56 3.43 4.15
N LYS A 92 -2.19 2.20 3.77
CA LYS A 92 -0.79 1.77 3.73
C LYS A 92 0.05 2.61 2.75
N MET A 93 -0.56 3.09 1.68
CA MET A 93 0.10 3.90 0.65
C MET A 93 0.07 5.40 0.93
N ASP A 94 -0.71 5.86 1.92
CA ASP A 94 -1.08 7.27 2.08
C ASP A 94 -1.58 7.87 0.75
N HIS A 95 -2.47 7.13 0.07
CA HIS A 95 -3.02 7.48 -1.23
C HIS A 95 -4.44 6.96 -1.40
N HIS A 96 -5.42 7.86 -1.42
CA HIS A 96 -6.83 7.52 -1.35
C HIS A 96 -7.54 7.68 -2.69
N PRO A 97 -8.49 6.78 -3.03
CA PRO A 97 -9.31 6.94 -4.22
C PRO A 97 -10.43 7.97 -4.01
N GLU A 98 -10.84 8.62 -5.09
CA GLU A 98 -12.18 9.19 -5.20
C GLU A 98 -13.11 8.08 -5.71
N TRP A 99 -14.20 7.78 -5.01
CA TRP A 99 -15.15 6.76 -5.49
C TRP A 99 -16.61 7.07 -5.18
N PHE A 100 -17.50 6.43 -5.94
CA PHE A 100 -18.94 6.45 -5.75
C PHE A 100 -19.48 5.02 -5.84
N ASN A 101 -20.24 4.59 -4.85
CA ASN A 101 -20.82 3.24 -4.81
C ASN A 101 -22.34 3.29 -4.74
N VAL A 102 -22.98 2.51 -5.60
CA VAL A 102 -24.42 2.22 -5.54
C VAL A 102 -24.59 0.70 -5.66
N TYR A 103 -24.98 0.06 -4.56
CA TYR A 103 -25.19 -1.38 -4.50
C TYR A 103 -23.95 -2.16 -5.00
N ASN A 104 -24.06 -2.86 -6.14
CA ASN A 104 -23.02 -3.71 -6.70
C ASN A 104 -22.07 -2.99 -7.67
N LYS A 105 -22.20 -1.67 -7.82
CA LYS A 105 -21.39 -0.85 -8.74
C LYS A 105 -20.49 0.08 -7.95
N VAL A 106 -19.19 0.10 -8.27
CA VAL A 106 -18.20 1.01 -7.69
C VAL A 106 -17.49 1.75 -8.81
N GLN A 107 -17.70 3.06 -8.88
CA GLN A 107 -17.00 3.95 -9.80
C GLN A 107 -15.80 4.54 -9.07
N VAL A 108 -14.62 4.39 -9.64
CA VAL A 108 -13.35 4.84 -9.04
C VAL A 108 -12.68 5.83 -9.98
N THR A 109 -12.16 6.90 -9.39
CA THR A 109 -11.28 7.88 -10.03
C THR A 109 -10.00 8.01 -9.20
N LEU A 110 -8.85 7.94 -9.86
CA LEU A 110 -7.53 8.07 -9.25
C LEU A 110 -6.77 9.24 -9.87
N TRP A 111 -6.27 10.10 -9.00
CA TRP A 111 -5.31 11.15 -9.33
C TRP A 111 -4.55 11.57 -8.07
N SER A 112 -3.36 12.14 -8.26
CA SER A 112 -2.55 12.66 -7.17
C SER A 112 -2.69 14.18 -7.08
N HIS A 113 -3.41 14.65 -6.06
CA HIS A 113 -3.70 16.08 -5.83
C HIS A 113 -2.43 16.95 -5.70
N ASP A 114 -1.42 16.43 -5.01
CA ASP A 114 -0.16 17.11 -4.70
C ASP A 114 0.73 17.36 -5.93
N VAL A 115 0.57 16.56 -6.99
CA VAL A 115 1.29 16.73 -8.27
C VAL A 115 0.37 17.06 -9.44
N GLN A 116 -0.90 17.35 -9.17
CA GLN A 116 -1.91 17.73 -10.15
C GLN A 116 -1.98 16.79 -11.37
N GLY A 117 -1.98 15.49 -11.11
CA GLY A 117 -2.02 14.51 -12.17
C GLY A 117 -1.83 13.07 -11.72
N VAL A 118 -1.76 12.17 -12.71
CA VAL A 118 -1.49 10.75 -12.47
C VAL A 118 -0.02 10.57 -12.09
N SER A 119 0.22 9.91 -10.96
CA SER A 119 1.55 9.52 -10.46
C SER A 119 1.69 8.00 -10.37
N SER A 120 2.87 7.52 -9.98
CA SER A 120 3.10 6.09 -9.74
C SER A 120 2.23 5.50 -8.61
N ARG A 121 1.70 6.32 -7.69
CA ARG A 121 0.75 5.87 -6.65
C ARG A 121 -0.59 5.47 -7.26
N ASP A 122 -1.09 6.25 -8.21
CA ASP A 122 -2.33 5.95 -8.93
C ASP A 122 -2.22 4.61 -9.68
N ILE A 123 -1.09 4.39 -10.36
CA ILE A 123 -0.83 3.12 -11.07
C ILE A 123 -0.81 1.93 -10.10
N LYS A 124 -0.12 2.07 -8.97
CA LYS A 124 -0.02 1.00 -7.96
C LYS A 124 -1.39 0.67 -7.36
N LEU A 125 -2.17 1.68 -7.01
CA LEU A 125 -3.50 1.47 -6.43
C LEU A 125 -4.48 0.89 -7.47
N ALA A 126 -4.47 1.39 -8.70
CA ALA A 126 -5.26 0.83 -9.81
C ALA A 126 -4.94 -0.65 -10.05
N THR A 127 -3.66 -0.99 -10.07
CA THR A 127 -3.19 -2.37 -10.25
C THR A 127 -3.66 -3.26 -9.11
N PHE A 128 -3.56 -2.79 -7.86
CA PHE A 128 -4.06 -3.51 -6.71
C PHE A 128 -5.57 -3.73 -6.77
N MET A 129 -6.34 -2.70 -7.12
CA MET A 129 -7.79 -2.79 -7.29
C MET A 129 -8.16 -3.86 -8.32
N ASP A 130 -7.47 -3.92 -9.46
CA ASP A 130 -7.69 -4.95 -10.48
C ASP A 130 -7.37 -6.36 -9.98
N GLN A 131 -6.39 -6.52 -9.08
CA GLN A 131 -6.11 -7.81 -8.45
C GLN A 131 -7.23 -8.21 -7.50
N VAL A 132 -7.70 -7.30 -6.63
CA VAL A 132 -8.71 -7.61 -5.63
C VAL A 132 -10.14 -7.65 -6.20
N SER A 133 -10.40 -7.05 -7.36
CA SER A 133 -11.72 -7.15 -8.02
C SER A 133 -11.99 -8.53 -8.63
N ASN A 134 -10.93 -9.29 -8.93
CA ASN A 134 -10.99 -10.61 -9.56
C ASN A 134 -10.92 -11.77 -8.56
N SER A 135 -11.04 -11.48 -7.26
CA SER A 135 -10.92 -12.47 -6.17
C SER A 135 -12.15 -12.57 -5.29
#